data_AF-A0AAJ0M2K5-F1
#
_entry.id   AF-A0AAJ0M2K5-F1
#
_cell.length_a   1.000
_cell.length_b   1.000
_cell.length_c   1.000
_cell.angle_alpha   90.00
_cell.angle_beta   90.00
_cell.angle_gamma   90.00
#
_symmetry.space_group_name_H-M   'P 1'
#
loop_
_entity.id
_entity.type
_entity.pdbx_description
1 polymer ?
#
loop_
_entity_poly.entity_id
_entity_poly.type
_entity_poly.pdbx_seq_one_letter_code
_entity_poly.pdbx_strand_id
1 'polypeptide(L)'
;MSIPGLGEIAPQQTVSTTRTITLLPFWEWRFHVPHTVSQPSSTAGGSAGATVCLVSGTVERDGTELAQNRKYTFPRNTKSKLLTYTGCTLEVSGEFVDRVAQYPSPESSPQLSVLNLHLALQAQRKAAAAKADGGLSKAVPGPRLMVCGPASSGKTTLVRTLAALATRMGGQPLVASVDPREGLLSLPGTISAAVFGTVMDVEDPAGGFGVSSTPASGPSAVPVKLPMVYYFGREKVEDDAQLWRALTSKLASSVRARLAADESARDSGLILDTPAVSVAKGDLDMLMHAVSEFAVNIVVILGSDEIHAQLQRRLENEKTTHGEVISVIQLNRSDGVAERDNDFMKATREAAIKEYFFGDSKRTLSPFTQSVTFDEVAIFKTPDDSDFYDTQQALAPAEISAEMSHWTLAVMNASLNDPPETIQQAPVMGFVAVADVDEDRRRLKILSPVGGRLGNRPMVWGRWPEPYINLLG
;
A
#
# COMPACT_ATOMS: atom_id res chain seq x y z
N MET A 1 -41.81 40.18 -27.28
CA MET A 1 -42.45 40.24 -25.95
C MET A 1 -41.48 39.61 -24.97
N SER A 2 -40.59 40.41 -24.43
CA SER A 2 -39.50 40.00 -23.54
C SER A 2 -39.97 40.19 -22.11
N ILE A 3 -39.90 39.14 -21.29
CA ILE A 3 -40.28 39.21 -19.87
C ILE A 3 -39.12 39.87 -19.11
N PRO A 4 -39.28 41.06 -18.51
CA PRO A 4 -38.23 41.73 -17.73
C PRO A 4 -38.28 41.20 -16.29
N GLY A 5 -37.18 40.66 -15.75
CA GLY A 5 -37.15 40.24 -14.34
C GLY A 5 -36.08 39.25 -13.87
N LEU A 6 -35.10 38.85 -14.69
CA LEU A 6 -33.92 38.12 -14.22
C LEU A 6 -32.73 39.07 -14.18
N GLY A 7 -32.46 39.61 -12.99
CA GLY A 7 -31.24 40.35 -12.72
C GLY A 7 -30.02 39.48 -13.03
N GLU A 8 -29.05 40.07 -13.73
CA GLU A 8 -27.72 39.51 -13.87
C GLU A 8 -27.12 39.31 -12.47
N ILE A 9 -27.08 38.07 -12.00
CA ILE A 9 -26.25 37.71 -10.85
C ILE A 9 -24.82 37.85 -11.36
N ALA A 10 -24.14 38.93 -10.95
CA ALA A 10 -22.71 39.09 -11.17
C ALA A 10 -22.02 37.79 -10.72
N PRO A 11 -21.10 37.22 -11.53
CA PRO A 11 -20.34 36.05 -11.09
C PRO A 11 -19.59 36.45 -9.82
N GLN A 12 -20.02 35.91 -8.69
CA GLN A 12 -19.34 36.06 -7.41
C GLN A 12 -17.93 35.52 -7.64
N GLN A 13 -16.94 36.42 -7.70
CA GLN A 13 -15.54 36.03 -7.82
C GLN A 13 -15.22 35.14 -6.61
N THR A 14 -14.98 33.87 -6.89
CA THR A 14 -14.56 32.88 -5.91
C THR A 14 -13.22 33.33 -5.34
N VAL A 15 -13.20 33.68 -4.05
CA VAL A 15 -11.94 33.88 -3.32
C VAL A 15 -11.36 32.49 -3.07
N SER A 16 -10.66 31.93 -4.06
CA SER A 16 -9.79 30.79 -3.82
C SER A 16 -8.69 31.26 -2.89
N THR A 17 -8.55 30.66 -1.69
CA THR A 17 -7.46 30.92 -0.75
C THR A 17 -6.16 30.31 -1.25
N THR A 18 -5.70 30.78 -2.41
CA THR A 18 -4.42 30.38 -2.98
C THR A 18 -3.31 31.10 -2.22
N ARG A 19 -2.31 30.35 -1.75
CA ARG A 19 -1.14 30.90 -1.07
C ARG A 19 0.14 30.24 -1.56
N THR A 20 1.24 30.94 -1.38
CA THR A 20 2.58 30.46 -1.77
C THR A 20 3.33 29.96 -0.55
N ILE A 21 4.07 28.86 -0.72
CA ILE A 21 4.95 28.28 0.29
C ILE A 21 6.34 28.16 -0.31
N THR A 22 7.34 28.78 0.33
CA THR A 22 8.75 28.67 -0.06
C THR A 22 9.46 27.74 0.91
N LEU A 23 10.14 26.73 0.38
CA LEU A 23 10.94 25.77 1.14
C LEU A 23 12.42 25.94 0.79
N LEU A 24 13.27 25.98 1.82
CA LEU A 24 14.72 25.94 1.65
C LEU A 24 15.21 24.48 1.50
N PRO A 25 16.46 24.25 1.07
CA PRO A 25 17.04 22.91 1.01
C PRO A 25 16.82 22.09 2.28
N PHE A 26 16.43 20.83 2.11
CA PHE A 26 16.11 19.85 3.17
C PHE A 26 14.89 20.16 4.03
N TRP A 27 14.16 21.25 3.76
CA TRP A 27 12.90 21.53 4.44
C TRP A 27 11.78 20.67 3.85
N GLU A 28 10.75 20.46 4.68
CA GLU A 28 9.55 19.74 4.26
C GLU A 28 8.29 20.48 4.70
N TRP A 29 7.33 20.53 3.78
CA TRP A 29 5.99 20.99 4.07
C TRP A 29 5.14 19.79 4.46
N ARG A 30 4.68 19.75 5.71
CA ARG A 30 3.88 18.67 6.27
C ARG A 30 2.43 19.13 6.31
N PHE A 31 1.51 18.36 5.75
CA PHE A 31 0.12 18.79 5.63
C PHE A 31 -0.86 17.64 5.84
N HIS A 32 -2.07 18.03 6.25
CA HIS A 32 -3.25 17.21 6.30
C HIS A 32 -4.37 17.92 5.54
N VAL A 33 -5.05 17.20 4.64
CA VAL A 33 -6.28 17.66 4.00
C VAL A 33 -7.46 17.16 4.85
N PRO A 34 -8.22 18.05 5.52
CA PRO A 34 -9.32 17.65 6.38
C PRO A 34 -10.36 16.78 5.68
N HIS A 35 -10.94 15.84 6.44
CA HIS A 35 -12.04 15.01 5.95
C HIS A 35 -13.30 15.86 5.66
N THR A 36 -13.67 16.74 6.58
CA THR A 36 -14.83 17.66 6.44
C THR A 36 -14.37 19.08 6.09
N VAL A 37 -15.22 19.85 5.39
CA VAL A 37 -14.95 21.29 5.16
C VAL A 37 -15.42 22.07 6.37
N SER A 38 -14.58 22.99 6.87
CA SER A 38 -14.97 23.89 7.98
C SER A 38 -16.01 24.95 7.57
N GLN A 39 -16.15 25.25 6.27
CA GLN A 39 -17.19 26.12 5.72
C GLN A 39 -17.93 25.49 4.53
N PRO A 40 -19.26 25.35 4.56
CA PRO A 40 -20.03 24.90 3.41
C PRO A 40 -19.99 25.98 2.32
N SER A 41 -19.21 25.76 1.26
CA SER A 41 -19.33 26.58 0.04
C SER A 41 -20.70 26.32 -0.58
N SER A 42 -21.47 27.37 -0.83
CA SER A 42 -22.84 27.32 -1.40
C SER A 42 -22.94 26.82 -2.84
N THR A 43 -21.84 26.32 -3.42
CA THR A 43 -21.79 25.72 -4.74
C THR A 43 -21.86 24.21 -4.62
N ALA A 44 -22.94 23.63 -5.15
CA ALA A 44 -23.09 22.21 -5.41
C ALA A 44 -21.98 21.74 -6.38
N GLY A 45 -20.86 21.34 -5.80
CA GLY A 45 -19.61 21.01 -6.49
C GLY A 45 -18.45 21.10 -5.51
N GLY A 46 -18.59 20.51 -4.32
CA GLY A 46 -17.55 20.53 -3.29
C GLY A 46 -16.24 19.99 -3.84
N SER A 47 -15.14 20.73 -3.71
CA SER A 47 -13.85 20.28 -4.22
C SER A 47 -13.50 18.92 -3.59
N ALA A 48 -13.17 17.95 -4.44
CA ALA A 48 -12.82 16.58 -4.05
C ALA A 48 -11.54 16.48 -3.20
N GLY A 49 -10.85 17.61 -2.97
CA GLY A 49 -9.58 17.69 -2.27
C GLY A 49 -9.01 19.11 -2.29
N ALA A 50 -7.72 19.19 -1.95
CA ALA A 50 -6.92 20.41 -2.01
C ALA A 50 -5.78 20.24 -3.01
N THR A 51 -5.28 21.34 -3.57
CA THR A 51 -4.39 21.30 -4.74
C THR A 51 -3.06 21.99 -4.51
N VAL A 52 -2.03 21.46 -5.17
CA VAL A 52 -0.64 21.91 -5.07
C VAL A 52 -0.05 22.00 -6.47
N CYS A 53 0.70 23.05 -6.74
CA CYS A 53 1.44 23.26 -7.98
C CYS A 53 2.88 23.67 -7.64
N LEU A 54 3.87 23.00 -8.25
CA LEU A 54 5.26 23.40 -8.13
C LEU A 54 5.52 24.58 -9.08
N VAL A 55 5.85 25.75 -8.53
CA VAL A 55 6.12 26.97 -9.30
C VAL A 55 7.59 27.05 -9.74
N SER A 56 8.51 26.72 -8.84
CA SER A 56 9.96 26.71 -9.11
C SER A 56 10.73 25.78 -8.18
N GLY A 57 11.93 25.36 -8.61
CA GLY A 57 12.78 24.43 -7.88
C GLY A 57 12.37 22.97 -8.07
N THR A 58 12.69 22.11 -7.11
CA THR A 58 12.32 20.68 -7.14
C THR A 58 11.68 20.28 -5.83
N VAL A 59 10.65 19.45 -5.88
CA VAL A 59 9.97 18.91 -4.71
C VAL A 59 9.53 17.48 -4.99
N GLU A 60 9.53 16.63 -3.97
CA GLU A 60 9.11 15.24 -4.05
C GLU A 60 8.12 14.87 -2.94
N ARG A 61 7.20 13.95 -3.27
CA ARG A 61 6.41 13.19 -2.31
C ARG A 61 6.98 11.78 -2.26
N ASP A 62 7.54 11.39 -1.11
CA ASP A 62 8.06 10.04 -0.87
C ASP A 62 8.96 9.53 -2.02
N GLY A 63 9.91 10.37 -2.43
CA GLY A 63 10.88 10.11 -3.51
C GLY A 63 10.34 10.27 -4.95
N THR A 64 9.06 10.56 -5.13
CA THR A 64 8.47 10.85 -6.47
C THR A 64 8.39 12.36 -6.70
N GLU A 65 9.06 12.85 -7.73
CA GLU A 65 9.11 14.28 -8.06
C GLU A 65 7.79 14.81 -8.62
N LEU A 66 7.46 16.05 -8.24
CA LEU A 66 6.37 16.81 -8.84
C LEU A 66 6.88 17.54 -10.09
N ALA A 67 6.11 17.47 -11.17
CA ALA A 67 6.37 18.25 -12.37
C ALA A 67 6.05 19.74 -12.13
N GLN A 68 6.94 20.60 -12.59
CA GLN A 68 6.74 22.05 -12.51
C GLN A 68 5.53 22.48 -13.34
N ASN A 69 4.77 23.46 -12.83
CA ASN A 69 3.56 24.02 -13.43
C ASN A 69 2.44 23.00 -13.66
N ARG A 70 2.49 21.83 -13.01
CA ARG A 70 1.42 20.85 -12.99
C ARG A 70 0.65 20.92 -11.67
N LYS A 71 -0.67 20.98 -11.78
CA LYS A 71 -1.58 20.91 -10.64
C LYS A 71 -1.78 19.46 -10.20
N TYR A 72 -1.51 19.18 -8.94
CA TYR A 72 -1.76 17.92 -8.25
C TYR A 72 -2.90 18.13 -7.24
N THR A 73 -3.83 17.19 -7.16
CA THR A 73 -5.00 17.22 -6.28
C THR A 73 -4.88 16.13 -5.22
N PHE A 74 -4.65 16.53 -3.98
CA PHE A 74 -4.67 15.62 -2.84
C PHE A 74 -6.10 15.46 -2.34
N PRO A 75 -6.63 14.23 -2.31
CA PRO A 75 -7.99 13.99 -1.85
C PRO A 75 -8.12 14.29 -0.35
N ARG A 76 -9.37 14.41 0.10
CA ARG A 76 -9.69 14.57 1.53
C ARG A 76 -9.13 13.42 2.35
N ASN A 77 -8.90 13.70 3.63
CA ASN A 77 -8.29 12.76 4.57
C ASN A 77 -6.87 12.31 4.18
N THR A 78 -6.15 13.08 3.36
CA THR A 78 -4.73 12.84 3.08
C THR A 78 -3.88 13.39 4.22
N LYS A 79 -2.94 12.60 4.74
CA LYS A 79 -1.86 13.05 5.65
C LYS A 79 -0.53 12.77 4.96
N SER A 80 0.24 13.81 4.62
CA SER A 80 1.43 13.66 3.79
C SER A 80 2.44 14.78 4.01
N LYS A 81 3.55 14.70 3.28
CA LYS A 81 4.59 15.73 3.24
C LYS A 81 5.15 15.89 1.83
N LEU A 82 5.61 17.11 1.54
CA LEU A 82 6.44 17.42 0.38
C LEU A 82 7.82 17.86 0.85
N LEU A 83 8.85 17.19 0.34
CA LEU A 83 10.26 17.42 0.68
C LEU A 83 10.98 18.06 -0.50
N THR A 84 11.92 18.97 -0.22
CA THR A 84 12.87 19.45 -1.23
C THR A 84 14.30 19.28 -0.74
N TYR A 85 15.21 18.84 -1.62
CA TYR A 85 16.65 18.79 -1.32
C TYR A 85 17.40 20.05 -1.76
N THR A 86 16.82 20.87 -2.64
CA THR A 86 17.48 22.01 -3.29
C THR A 86 16.75 23.34 -3.10
N GLY A 87 15.53 23.31 -2.55
CA GLY A 87 14.64 24.45 -2.41
C GLY A 87 13.56 24.46 -3.49
N CYS A 88 12.38 24.97 -3.13
CA CYS A 88 11.27 25.12 -4.06
C CYS A 88 10.26 26.17 -3.62
N THR A 89 9.42 26.60 -4.56
CA THR A 89 8.24 27.41 -4.31
C THR A 89 7.00 26.66 -4.78
N LEU A 90 6.04 26.49 -3.89
CA LEU A 90 4.76 25.84 -4.13
C LEU A 90 3.64 26.87 -4.12
N GLU A 91 2.68 26.70 -5.02
CA GLU A 91 1.38 27.35 -4.93
C GLU A 91 0.37 26.31 -4.45
N VAL A 92 -0.36 26.61 -3.38
CA VAL A 92 -1.35 25.71 -2.78
C VAL A 92 -2.71 26.38 -2.72
N SER A 93 -3.76 25.62 -2.99
CA SER A 93 -5.15 26.13 -3.01
C SER A 93 -6.10 25.09 -2.43
N GLY A 94 -6.97 25.52 -1.52
CA GLY A 94 -7.85 24.64 -0.74
C GLY A 94 -7.49 24.62 0.74
N GLU A 95 -8.22 23.81 1.51
CA GLU A 95 -8.07 23.72 2.96
C GLU A 95 -6.94 22.72 3.32
N PHE A 96 -5.93 23.22 4.03
CA PHE A 96 -4.83 22.43 4.57
C PHE A 96 -4.65 22.76 6.06
N VAL A 97 -4.48 21.72 6.88
CA VAL A 97 -3.88 21.84 8.21
C VAL A 97 -2.41 21.48 8.06
N ASP A 98 -1.52 22.47 8.13
CA ASP A 98 -0.13 22.29 7.72
C ASP A 98 0.90 23.04 8.56
N ARG A 99 2.16 22.65 8.37
CA ARG A 99 3.34 23.31 8.93
C ARG A 99 4.56 23.07 8.06
N VAL A 100 5.49 24.01 8.06
CA VAL A 100 6.82 23.83 7.46
C VAL A 100 7.76 23.35 8.55
N ALA A 101 8.36 22.18 8.36
CA ALA A 101 9.47 21.72 9.19
C ALA A 101 10.78 22.25 8.61
N GLN A 102 11.44 23.06 9.43
CA GLN A 102 12.66 23.76 9.09
C GLN A 102 13.83 23.07 9.77
N TYR A 103 14.94 22.94 9.05
CA TYR A 103 16.18 22.40 9.58
C TYR A 103 17.30 23.43 9.37
N PRO A 104 18.14 23.67 10.39
CA PRO A 104 19.22 24.66 10.29
C PRO A 104 20.32 24.21 9.32
N SER A 105 20.48 22.90 9.14
CA SER A 105 21.41 22.31 8.18
C SER A 105 20.86 20.96 7.67
N PRO A 106 21.35 20.47 6.51
CA PRO A 106 20.97 19.15 5.99
C PRO A 106 21.16 18.00 6.98
N GLU A 107 22.23 18.05 7.80
CA GLU A 107 22.56 17.02 8.80
C GLU A 107 21.52 16.92 9.91
N SER A 108 20.77 17.99 10.14
CA SER A 108 19.68 18.02 11.12
C SER A 108 18.39 17.39 10.57
N SER A 109 18.28 17.20 9.25
CA SER A 109 17.11 16.60 8.63
C SER A 109 17.20 15.06 8.67
N PRO A 110 16.15 14.36 9.16
CA PRO A 110 16.12 12.90 9.13
C PRO A 110 16.22 12.33 7.70
N GLN A 111 15.89 13.15 6.68
CA GLN A 111 15.91 12.73 5.28
C GLN A 111 17.32 12.51 4.73
N LEU A 112 18.35 13.13 5.32
CA LEU A 112 19.73 12.89 4.89
C LEU A 112 20.15 11.42 5.11
N SER A 113 19.72 10.82 6.23
CA SER A 113 20.00 9.41 6.53
C SER A 113 19.32 8.46 5.53
N VAL A 114 18.09 8.79 5.11
CA VAL A 114 17.35 8.05 4.09
C VAL A 114 18.03 8.14 2.72
N LEU A 115 18.49 9.34 2.36
CA LEU A 115 19.24 9.55 1.12
C LEU A 115 20.58 8.78 1.11
N ASN A 116 21.32 8.82 2.22
CA ASN A 116 22.57 8.06 2.37
C ASN A 116 22.34 6.55 2.25
N LEU A 117 21.28 6.03 2.88
CA LEU A 117 20.88 4.63 2.74
C LEU A 117 20.56 4.30 1.28
N HIS A 118 19.78 5.14 0.59
CA HIS A 118 19.48 4.95 -0.83
C HIS A 118 20.76 4.87 -1.69
N LEU A 119 21.72 5.79 -1.48
CA LEU A 119 22.98 5.81 -2.22
C LEU A 119 23.84 4.56 -1.97
N ALA A 120 23.87 4.08 -0.72
CA ALA A 120 24.55 2.82 -0.38
C ALA A 120 23.90 1.61 -1.07
N LEU A 121 22.57 1.52 -1.06
CA LEU A 121 21.82 0.48 -1.78
C LEU A 121 22.05 0.58 -3.29
N GLN A 122 22.11 1.79 -3.84
CA GLN A 122 22.37 2.02 -5.27
C GLN A 122 23.77 1.54 -5.68
N ALA A 123 24.79 1.70 -4.82
CA ALA A 123 26.11 1.14 -5.06
C ALA A 123 26.08 -0.40 -5.13
N GLN A 124 25.31 -1.05 -4.24
CA GLN A 124 25.12 -2.50 -4.27
C GLN A 124 24.39 -2.97 -5.53
N ARG A 125 23.34 -2.26 -5.97
CA ARG A 125 22.63 -2.56 -7.23
C ARG A 125 23.56 -2.47 -8.44
N LYS A 126 24.39 -1.43 -8.52
CA LYS A 126 25.39 -1.29 -9.58
C LYS A 126 26.40 -2.44 -9.57
N ALA A 127 26.83 -2.87 -8.38
CA ALA A 127 27.75 -4.00 -8.25
C ALA A 127 27.11 -5.34 -8.65
N ALA A 128 25.81 -5.52 -8.41
CA ALA A 128 25.04 -6.68 -8.86
C ALA A 128 24.95 -6.71 -10.40
N ALA A 129 24.60 -5.58 -11.03
CA ALA A 129 24.48 -5.46 -12.48
C ALA A 129 25.83 -5.61 -13.22
N ALA A 130 26.94 -5.14 -12.64
CA ALA A 130 28.25 -5.13 -13.31
C ALA A 130 28.88 -6.53 -13.49
N LYS A 131 28.43 -7.56 -12.77
CA LYS A 131 29.06 -8.89 -12.77
C LYS A 131 28.42 -9.89 -13.73
N ALA A 132 27.48 -9.45 -14.56
CA ALA A 132 26.86 -10.29 -15.60
C ALA A 132 27.78 -10.52 -16.83
N ASP A 133 28.79 -9.67 -17.04
CA ASP A 133 29.68 -9.72 -18.19
C ASP A 133 31.01 -10.46 -17.85
N GLY A 134 30.99 -11.79 -17.92
CA GLY A 134 32.20 -12.55 -18.32
C GLY A 134 33.17 -13.13 -17.27
N GLY A 135 32.73 -13.81 -16.21
CA GLY A 135 33.66 -14.63 -15.42
C GLY A 135 33.04 -15.56 -14.36
N LEU A 136 33.77 -16.62 -14.00
CA LEU A 136 33.46 -17.67 -13.00
C LEU A 136 33.15 -17.18 -11.56
N SER A 137 32.97 -15.88 -11.33
CA SER A 137 32.62 -15.35 -10.00
C SER A 137 31.12 -15.50 -9.72
N LYS A 138 30.76 -15.97 -8.52
CA LYS A 138 29.38 -16.08 -8.04
C LYS A 138 28.64 -14.74 -8.23
N ALA A 139 27.57 -14.73 -9.02
CA ALA A 139 26.72 -13.56 -9.20
C ALA A 139 26.26 -13.03 -7.82
N VAL A 140 26.51 -11.75 -7.57
CA VAL A 140 26.10 -11.10 -6.31
C VAL A 140 24.68 -10.58 -6.53
N PRO A 141 23.67 -11.09 -5.81
CA PRO A 141 22.30 -10.63 -5.99
C PRO A 141 22.13 -9.20 -5.47
N GLY A 142 21.14 -8.47 -5.97
CA GLY A 142 20.81 -7.12 -5.49
C GLY A 142 20.44 -7.09 -3.99
N PRO A 143 20.41 -5.91 -3.36
CA PRO A 143 20.11 -5.78 -1.93
C PRO A 143 18.72 -6.30 -1.58
N ARG A 144 18.58 -7.07 -0.48
CA ARG A 144 17.30 -7.53 0.08
C ARG A 144 17.11 -6.89 1.44
N LEU A 145 16.43 -5.75 1.43
CA LEU A 145 16.18 -4.89 2.58
C LEU A 145 14.84 -5.25 3.24
N MET A 146 14.81 -5.35 4.57
CA MET A 146 13.58 -5.37 5.37
C MET A 146 13.53 -4.13 6.27
N VAL A 147 12.37 -3.46 6.33
CA VAL A 147 12.13 -2.30 7.19
C VAL A 147 11.17 -2.70 8.31
N CYS A 148 11.58 -2.50 9.57
CA CYS A 148 10.78 -2.87 10.74
C CYS A 148 10.80 -1.78 11.82
N GLY A 149 9.87 -1.87 12.77
CA GLY A 149 9.69 -0.90 13.84
C GLY A 149 8.23 -0.79 14.33
N PRO A 150 8.00 0.00 15.38
CA PRO A 150 6.70 0.12 16.03
C PRO A 150 5.64 0.77 15.12
N ALA A 151 4.41 0.83 15.64
CA ALA A 151 3.33 1.53 14.97
C ALA A 151 3.72 3.00 14.71
N SER A 152 3.34 3.52 13.54
CA SER A 152 3.56 4.93 13.17
C SER A 152 5.03 5.38 13.23
N SER A 153 5.99 4.51 12.89
CA SER A 153 7.41 4.86 12.78
C SER A 153 7.85 5.36 11.39
N GLY A 154 6.97 5.29 10.39
CA GLY A 154 7.24 5.73 9.02
C GLY A 154 7.80 4.64 8.09
N LYS A 155 7.58 3.35 8.41
CA LYS A 155 8.07 2.20 7.61
C LYS A 155 7.64 2.28 6.15
N THR A 156 6.34 2.36 5.90
CA THR A 156 5.79 2.41 4.54
C THR A 156 6.25 3.64 3.77
N THR A 157 6.39 4.80 4.44
CA THR A 157 6.99 6.01 3.85
C THR A 157 8.44 5.78 3.42
N LEU A 158 9.25 5.12 4.26
CA LEU A 158 10.64 4.79 3.92
C LEU A 158 10.70 3.81 2.74
N VAL A 159 9.88 2.76 2.77
CA VAL A 159 9.78 1.76 1.69
C VAL A 159 9.39 2.43 0.37
N ARG A 160 8.36 3.29 0.38
CA ARG A 160 7.93 4.07 -0.80
C ARG A 160 9.04 4.99 -1.29
N THR A 161 9.70 5.72 -0.39
CA THR A 161 10.81 6.61 -0.74
C THR A 161 11.97 5.86 -1.39
N LEU A 162 12.43 4.75 -0.79
CA LEU A 162 13.54 3.97 -1.34
C LEU A 162 13.19 3.32 -2.69
N ALA A 163 11.94 2.89 -2.87
CA ALA A 163 11.43 2.37 -4.13
C ALA A 163 11.42 3.46 -5.21
N ALA A 164 10.83 4.63 -4.93
CA ALA A 164 10.76 5.75 -5.87
C ALA A 164 12.14 6.21 -6.32
N LEU A 165 13.07 6.39 -5.37
CA LEU A 165 14.43 6.83 -5.66
C LEU A 165 15.19 5.80 -6.52
N ALA A 166 14.98 4.51 -6.27
CA ALA A 166 15.55 3.44 -7.09
C ALA A 166 15.00 3.45 -8.51
N THR A 167 13.68 3.60 -8.66
CA THR A 167 13.02 3.75 -9.96
C THR A 167 13.50 5.00 -10.71
N ARG A 168 13.69 6.12 -10.00
CA ARG A 168 14.28 7.37 -10.56
C ARG A 168 15.69 7.15 -11.11
N MET A 169 16.44 6.19 -10.55
CA MET A 169 17.76 5.78 -11.03
C MET A 169 17.73 4.67 -12.09
N GLY A 170 16.56 4.39 -12.68
CA GLY A 170 16.37 3.38 -13.71
C GLY A 170 16.28 1.94 -13.20
N GLY A 171 16.28 1.74 -11.88
CA GLY A 171 16.09 0.44 -11.26
C GLY A 171 14.63 -0.01 -11.29
N GLN A 172 14.41 -1.30 -11.08
CA GLN A 172 13.10 -1.94 -10.97
C GLN A 172 13.01 -2.71 -9.65
N PRO A 173 13.10 -2.02 -8.48
CA PRO A 173 13.04 -2.70 -7.20
C PRO A 173 11.75 -3.49 -7.06
N LEU A 174 11.86 -4.70 -6.51
CA LEU A 174 10.70 -5.45 -6.06
C LEU A 174 10.35 -4.95 -4.66
N VAL A 175 9.10 -4.55 -4.47
CA VAL A 175 8.58 -4.14 -3.16
C VAL A 175 7.56 -5.17 -2.70
N ALA A 176 7.69 -5.62 -1.46
CA ALA A 176 6.75 -6.53 -0.83
C ALA A 176 6.26 -5.93 0.49
N SER A 177 5.01 -6.21 0.86
CA SER A 177 4.47 -5.92 2.18
C SER A 177 3.88 -7.20 2.77
N VAL A 178 4.29 -7.50 4.00
CA VAL A 178 3.70 -8.57 4.83
C VAL A 178 2.81 -8.01 5.95
N ASP A 179 2.47 -6.72 5.89
CA ASP A 179 1.46 -6.09 6.77
C ASP A 179 0.07 -6.20 6.13
N PRO A 180 -0.86 -6.99 6.70
CA PRO A 180 -2.20 -7.15 6.16
C PRO A 180 -3.07 -5.88 6.29
N ARG A 181 -2.71 -4.90 7.12
CA ARG A 181 -3.61 -3.79 7.48
C ARG A 181 -3.85 -2.76 6.37
N GLU A 182 -2.87 -2.56 5.50
CA GLU A 182 -2.93 -1.51 4.46
C GLU A 182 -2.97 -2.09 3.05
N GLY A 183 -2.39 -3.27 2.84
CA GLY A 183 -2.22 -3.88 1.51
C GLY A 183 -1.23 -3.10 0.64
N LEU A 184 -0.45 -3.80 -0.19
CA LEU A 184 0.37 -3.16 -1.23
C LEU A 184 -0.29 -3.39 -2.58
N LEU A 185 -0.81 -2.33 -3.21
CA LEU A 185 -1.53 -2.41 -4.49
C LEU A 185 -2.71 -3.39 -4.45
N SER A 186 -3.34 -3.53 -3.29
CA SER A 186 -4.44 -4.47 -3.05
C SER A 186 -5.29 -4.00 -1.88
N LEU A 187 -6.41 -4.70 -1.65
CA LEU A 187 -7.29 -4.39 -0.54
C LEU A 187 -6.67 -4.78 0.81
N PRO A 188 -7.12 -4.16 1.91
CA PRO A 188 -6.77 -4.59 3.26
C PRO A 188 -7.11 -6.07 3.49
N GLY A 189 -6.33 -6.71 4.36
CA GLY A 189 -6.40 -8.14 4.65
C GLY A 189 -5.51 -8.96 3.72
N THR A 190 -4.54 -8.33 3.05
CA THR A 190 -3.67 -8.98 2.07
C THR A 190 -2.19 -8.76 2.35
N ILE A 191 -1.37 -9.73 1.97
CA ILE A 191 0.06 -9.54 1.79
C ILE A 191 0.37 -9.62 0.30
N SER A 192 1.32 -8.82 -0.17
CA SER A 192 1.53 -8.68 -1.61
C SER A 192 2.91 -8.18 -1.98
N ALA A 193 3.26 -8.34 -3.25
CA ALA A 193 4.50 -7.83 -3.82
C ALA A 193 4.33 -7.40 -5.27
N ALA A 194 5.06 -6.37 -5.70
CA ALA A 194 5.09 -5.90 -7.08
C ALA A 194 6.45 -5.34 -7.46
N VAL A 195 6.74 -5.31 -8.77
CA VAL A 195 7.93 -4.63 -9.31
C VAL A 195 7.60 -3.17 -9.59
N PHE A 196 8.43 -2.26 -9.06
CA PHE A 196 8.30 -0.82 -9.25
C PHE A 196 9.31 -0.31 -10.28
N GLY A 197 9.06 -0.62 -11.56
CA GLY A 197 9.89 -0.15 -12.68
C GLY A 197 9.48 1.20 -13.28
N THR A 198 8.42 1.81 -12.75
CA THR A 198 7.84 3.07 -13.26
C THR A 198 7.42 4.00 -12.12
N VAL A 199 7.31 5.29 -12.42
CA VAL A 199 6.99 6.34 -11.43
C VAL A 199 5.73 5.99 -10.64
N MET A 200 5.69 6.34 -9.35
CA MET A 200 4.50 6.18 -8.52
C MET A 200 3.57 7.39 -8.65
N ASP A 201 2.31 7.22 -8.24
CA ASP A 201 1.35 8.32 -8.25
C ASP A 201 1.61 9.26 -7.06
N VAL A 202 1.76 10.55 -7.36
CA VAL A 202 1.95 11.60 -6.35
C VAL A 202 0.64 11.94 -5.65
N GLU A 203 -0.52 11.70 -6.25
CA GLU A 203 -1.83 12.08 -5.68
C GLU A 203 -2.54 10.93 -4.99
N ASP A 204 -1.87 9.78 -4.87
CA ASP A 204 -2.41 8.59 -4.20
C ASP A 204 -2.95 8.96 -2.80
N PRO A 205 -4.26 8.74 -2.52
CA PRO A 205 -4.88 9.07 -1.23
C PRO A 205 -4.23 8.32 -0.07
N ALA A 206 -3.73 7.11 -0.33
CA ALA A 206 -3.23 6.25 0.73
C ALA A 206 -1.92 6.81 1.30
N GLY A 207 -1.79 6.77 2.62
CA GLY A 207 -0.49 6.89 3.30
C GLY A 207 0.43 5.68 3.07
N GLY A 208 0.02 4.75 2.20
CA GLY A 208 0.71 3.52 1.81
C GLY A 208 0.90 3.44 0.30
N PHE A 209 0.65 2.29 -0.34
CA PHE A 209 0.76 2.09 -1.80
C PHE A 209 -0.56 2.20 -2.59
N GLY A 210 -1.69 2.28 -1.88
CA GLY A 210 -3.03 2.44 -2.47
C GLY A 210 -3.43 1.28 -3.38
N VAL A 211 -4.51 1.48 -4.16
CA VAL A 211 -4.98 0.55 -5.19
C VAL A 211 -5.04 1.18 -6.59
N SER A 212 -4.97 2.51 -6.70
CA SER A 212 -4.99 3.28 -7.96
C SER A 212 -3.99 2.81 -9.01
N SER A 213 -2.83 2.32 -8.58
CA SER A 213 -1.78 1.89 -9.51
C SER A 213 -1.94 0.44 -10.00
N THR A 214 -3.08 -0.22 -9.80
CA THR A 214 -3.37 -1.54 -10.37
C THR A 214 -3.91 -1.47 -11.82
N PRO A 215 -3.85 -2.59 -12.58
CA PRO A 215 -4.33 -2.63 -13.96
C PRO A 215 -5.84 -2.39 -14.05
N ALA A 216 -6.24 -1.60 -15.03
CA ALA A 216 -7.64 -1.37 -15.37
C ALA A 216 -7.80 -1.35 -16.90
N SER A 217 -9.03 -1.59 -17.37
CA SER A 217 -9.38 -1.46 -18.79
C SER A 217 -9.52 0.01 -19.17
N GLY A 218 -8.40 0.68 -19.45
CA GLY A 218 -8.38 2.08 -19.85
C GLY A 218 -7.00 2.71 -19.80
N PRO A 219 -6.83 3.92 -20.35
CA PRO A 219 -5.59 4.66 -20.23
C PRO A 219 -5.32 5.02 -18.77
N SER A 220 -4.06 4.96 -18.36
CA SER A 220 -3.62 5.37 -17.04
C SER A 220 -2.52 6.42 -17.15
N ALA A 221 -2.69 7.56 -16.48
CA ALA A 221 -1.70 8.63 -16.49
C ALA A 221 -0.40 8.21 -15.78
N VAL A 222 -0.52 7.37 -14.76
CA VAL A 222 0.59 6.73 -14.06
C VAL A 222 0.65 5.27 -14.48
N PRO A 223 1.80 4.73 -14.95
CA PRO A 223 1.85 3.35 -15.39
C PRO A 223 1.48 2.38 -14.27
N VAL A 224 0.68 1.36 -14.59
CA VAL A 224 0.20 0.39 -13.61
C VAL A 224 1.28 -0.60 -13.21
N LYS A 225 1.12 -1.19 -12.03
CA LYS A 225 1.99 -2.22 -11.46
C LYS A 225 1.19 -3.52 -11.38
N LEU A 226 1.90 -4.65 -11.42
CA LEU A 226 1.28 -5.98 -11.41
C LEU A 226 1.59 -6.70 -10.08
N PRO A 227 0.70 -6.58 -9.07
CA PRO A 227 0.94 -7.21 -7.78
C PRO A 227 0.61 -8.71 -7.79
N MET A 228 1.44 -9.48 -7.08
CA MET A 228 1.12 -10.82 -6.59
C MET A 228 0.51 -10.66 -5.19
N VAL A 229 -0.69 -11.20 -4.98
CA VAL A 229 -1.48 -10.95 -3.76
C VAL A 229 -1.91 -12.27 -3.14
N TYR A 230 -1.79 -12.38 -1.82
CA TYR A 230 -2.35 -13.47 -1.01
C TYR A 230 -3.29 -12.90 0.04
N TYR A 231 -4.42 -13.57 0.27
CA TYR A 231 -5.46 -13.10 1.19
C TYR A 231 -5.30 -13.72 2.58
N PHE A 232 -5.05 -12.86 3.57
CA PHE A 232 -4.98 -13.23 4.98
C PHE A 232 -6.34 -13.06 5.69
N GLY A 233 -7.11 -12.05 5.30
CA GLY A 233 -8.49 -11.85 5.76
C GLY A 233 -8.65 -11.52 7.26
N ARG A 234 -7.59 -11.05 7.92
CA ARG A 234 -7.57 -10.63 9.34
C ARG A 234 -6.76 -9.34 9.47
N GLU A 235 -7.02 -8.54 10.53
CA GLU A 235 -6.28 -7.30 10.77
C GLU A 235 -4.90 -7.55 11.37
N LYS A 236 -4.82 -8.46 12.35
CA LYS A 236 -3.63 -8.69 13.15
C LYS A 236 -2.99 -10.02 12.79
N VAL A 237 -1.67 -10.02 12.68
CA VAL A 237 -0.91 -11.23 12.32
C VAL A 237 -1.02 -12.28 13.43
N GLU A 238 -1.18 -11.84 14.67
CA GLU A 238 -1.31 -12.70 15.85
C GLU A 238 -2.60 -13.52 15.85
N ASP A 239 -3.65 -13.05 15.16
CA ASP A 239 -4.94 -13.74 15.06
C ASP A 239 -4.82 -15.08 14.32
N ASP A 240 -3.83 -15.24 13.44
CA ASP A 240 -3.50 -16.51 12.77
C ASP A 240 -2.04 -16.51 12.28
N ALA A 241 -1.12 -16.63 13.24
CA ALA A 241 0.31 -16.57 12.94
C ALA A 241 0.79 -17.71 12.03
N GLN A 242 0.12 -18.86 12.04
CA GLN A 242 0.48 -20.01 11.20
C GLN A 242 0.10 -19.73 9.74
N LEU A 243 -1.12 -19.26 9.49
CA LEU A 243 -1.53 -18.86 8.14
C LEU A 243 -0.63 -17.74 7.62
N TRP A 244 -0.35 -16.73 8.43
CA TRP A 244 0.55 -15.65 8.02
C TRP A 244 1.91 -16.19 7.60
N ARG A 245 2.54 -17.06 8.40
CA ARG A 245 3.83 -17.69 8.04
C ARG A 245 3.74 -18.46 6.73
N ALA A 246 2.67 -19.22 6.51
CA ALA A 246 2.45 -19.96 5.28
C ALA A 246 2.33 -19.03 4.07
N LEU A 247 1.49 -17.99 4.16
CA LEU A 247 1.31 -17.00 3.09
C LEU A 247 2.61 -16.21 2.84
N THR A 248 3.32 -15.80 3.88
CA THR A 248 4.63 -15.13 3.77
C THR A 248 5.64 -16.00 3.02
N SER A 249 5.67 -17.31 3.28
CA SER A 249 6.55 -18.25 2.58
C SER A 249 6.15 -18.41 1.11
N LYS A 250 4.85 -18.44 0.79
CA LYS A 250 4.34 -18.43 -0.59
C LYS A 250 4.71 -17.14 -1.32
N LEU A 251 4.54 -16.00 -0.67
CA LEU A 251 4.93 -14.69 -1.22
C LEU A 251 6.44 -14.65 -1.49
N ALA A 252 7.27 -15.08 -0.54
CA ALA A 252 8.72 -15.15 -0.71
C ALA A 252 9.14 -16.08 -1.84
N SER A 253 8.46 -17.21 -2.02
CA SER A 253 8.67 -18.10 -3.17
C SER A 253 8.35 -17.40 -4.50
N SER A 254 7.22 -16.68 -4.58
CA SER A 254 6.85 -15.91 -5.77
C SER A 254 7.83 -14.78 -6.07
N VAL A 255 8.34 -14.10 -5.03
CA VAL A 255 9.39 -13.08 -5.15
C VAL A 255 10.68 -13.69 -5.69
N ARG A 256 11.15 -14.81 -5.12
CA ARG A 256 12.34 -15.51 -5.61
C ARG A 256 12.19 -15.96 -7.06
N ALA A 257 11.02 -16.47 -7.44
CA ALA A 257 10.73 -16.84 -8.83
C ALA A 257 10.81 -15.63 -9.77
N ARG A 258 10.29 -14.46 -9.35
CA ARG A 258 10.42 -13.22 -10.14
C ARG A 258 11.87 -12.76 -10.27
N LEU A 259 12.64 -12.75 -9.18
CA LEU A 259 14.06 -12.36 -9.21
C LEU A 259 14.92 -13.35 -10.01
N ALA A 260 14.54 -14.62 -10.09
CA ALA A 260 15.23 -15.59 -10.94
C ALA A 260 14.93 -15.37 -12.45
N ALA A 261 13.72 -14.94 -12.77
CA ALA A 261 13.26 -14.76 -14.15
C ALA A 261 13.57 -13.37 -14.76
N ASP A 262 13.79 -12.35 -13.93
CA ASP A 262 13.95 -10.96 -14.35
C ASP A 262 15.24 -10.36 -13.77
N GLU A 263 16.24 -10.17 -14.62
CA GLU A 263 17.55 -9.65 -14.22
C GLU A 263 17.48 -8.21 -13.71
N SER A 264 16.62 -7.37 -14.31
CA SER A 264 16.47 -5.98 -13.87
C SER A 264 15.90 -5.91 -12.45
N ALA A 265 14.93 -6.77 -12.14
CA ALA A 265 14.40 -6.90 -10.79
C ALA A 265 15.43 -7.52 -9.82
N ARG A 266 16.14 -8.57 -10.26
CA ARG A 266 17.21 -9.24 -9.49
C ARG A 266 18.29 -8.28 -9.01
N ASP A 267 18.78 -7.44 -9.91
CA ASP A 267 19.88 -6.52 -9.66
C ASP A 267 19.41 -5.33 -8.82
N SER A 268 18.15 -4.93 -8.99
CA SER A 268 17.50 -3.87 -8.20
C SER A 268 17.19 -4.29 -6.76
N GLY A 269 16.95 -5.58 -6.55
CA GLY A 269 16.76 -6.18 -5.24
C GLY A 269 15.32 -6.08 -4.70
N LEU A 270 15.18 -6.34 -3.40
CA LEU A 270 13.93 -6.38 -2.64
C LEU A 270 13.90 -5.29 -1.56
N ILE A 271 12.73 -4.67 -1.39
CA ILE A 271 12.40 -3.80 -0.25
C ILE A 271 11.13 -4.37 0.41
N LEU A 272 11.24 -4.85 1.63
CA LEU A 272 10.17 -5.52 2.38
C LEU A 272 9.65 -4.63 3.51
N ASP A 273 8.37 -4.29 3.46
CA ASP A 273 7.61 -3.63 4.54
C ASP A 273 7.00 -4.68 5.49
N THR A 274 7.04 -4.41 6.79
CA THR A 274 6.56 -5.32 7.83
C THR A 274 5.43 -4.68 8.64
N PRO A 275 4.58 -5.48 9.33
CA PRO A 275 3.64 -4.94 10.30
C PRO A 275 4.36 -4.16 11.41
N ALA A 276 3.57 -3.39 12.16
CA ALA A 276 4.03 -2.80 13.40
C ALA A 276 4.42 -3.90 14.39
N VAL A 277 5.61 -3.75 15.00
CA VAL A 277 6.19 -4.75 15.88
C VAL A 277 6.66 -4.12 17.19
N SER A 278 6.65 -4.91 18.25
CA SER A 278 7.20 -4.60 19.56
C SER A 278 8.39 -5.51 19.89
N VAL A 279 8.89 -5.44 21.12
CA VAL A 279 9.91 -6.37 21.63
C VAL A 279 9.33 -7.71 22.09
N ALA A 280 8.01 -7.92 21.93
CA ALA A 280 7.37 -9.19 22.25
C ALA A 280 8.00 -10.33 21.42
N LYS A 281 8.14 -11.49 22.07
CA LYS A 281 8.77 -12.66 21.44
C LYS A 281 8.07 -13.05 20.13
N GLY A 282 6.74 -13.03 20.09
CA GLY A 282 5.94 -13.36 18.90
C GLY A 282 6.31 -12.49 17.71
N ASP A 283 6.29 -11.18 17.88
CA ASP A 283 6.64 -10.19 16.85
C ASP A 283 8.06 -10.41 16.33
N LEU A 284 9.03 -10.61 17.23
CA LEU A 284 10.42 -10.87 16.85
C LEU A 284 10.55 -12.19 16.06
N ASP A 285 9.82 -13.24 16.47
CA ASP A 285 9.83 -14.53 15.78
C ASP A 285 9.13 -14.46 14.40
N MET A 286 8.22 -13.52 14.19
CA MET A 286 7.64 -13.21 12.87
C MET A 286 8.64 -12.48 11.98
N LEU A 287 9.38 -11.51 12.52
CA LEU A 287 10.46 -10.83 11.77
C LEU A 287 11.55 -11.80 11.35
N MET A 288 11.99 -12.69 12.25
CA MET A 288 13.00 -13.70 11.92
C MET A 288 12.54 -14.65 10.80
N HIS A 289 11.25 -15.00 10.78
CA HIS A 289 10.66 -15.77 9.68
C HIS A 289 10.73 -15.03 8.36
N ALA A 290 10.33 -13.75 8.34
CA ALA A 290 10.44 -12.92 7.14
C ALA A 290 11.90 -12.77 6.66
N VAL A 291 12.85 -12.58 7.58
CA VAL A 291 14.29 -12.51 7.26
C VAL A 291 14.76 -13.77 6.55
N SER A 292 14.40 -14.95 7.08
CA SER A 292 14.75 -16.24 6.52
C SER A 292 14.12 -16.48 5.15
N GLU A 293 12.79 -16.35 5.04
CA GLU A 293 12.03 -16.66 3.82
C GLU A 293 12.43 -15.78 2.63
N PHE A 294 12.66 -14.48 2.87
CA PHE A 294 13.05 -13.52 1.84
C PHE A 294 14.57 -13.42 1.66
N ALA A 295 15.37 -14.19 2.39
CA ALA A 295 16.84 -14.13 2.39
C ALA A 295 17.38 -12.69 2.58
N VAL A 296 16.78 -11.95 3.53
CA VAL A 296 17.10 -10.54 3.82
C VAL A 296 18.55 -10.42 4.27
N ASN A 297 19.31 -9.53 3.64
CA ASN A 297 20.70 -9.24 4.00
C ASN A 297 20.87 -7.87 4.67
N ILE A 298 19.85 -7.01 4.67
CA ILE A 298 19.86 -5.71 5.35
C ILE A 298 18.56 -5.54 6.13
N VAL A 299 18.64 -5.28 7.43
CA VAL A 299 17.50 -5.01 8.30
C VAL A 299 17.59 -3.57 8.79
N VAL A 300 16.61 -2.75 8.46
CA VAL A 300 16.50 -1.35 8.91
C VAL A 300 15.45 -1.25 10.01
N ILE A 301 15.85 -0.76 11.18
CA ILE A 301 14.96 -0.49 12.31
C ILE A 301 14.67 1.00 12.37
N LEU A 302 13.39 1.36 12.40
CA LEU A 302 12.94 2.74 12.58
C LEU A 302 12.43 3.00 14.00
N GLY A 303 13.10 3.89 14.73
CA GLY A 303 12.54 4.51 15.93
C GLY A 303 12.39 3.62 17.18
N SER A 304 13.23 2.59 17.34
CA SER A 304 13.29 1.80 18.58
C SER A 304 14.68 1.21 18.81
N ASP A 305 15.37 1.70 19.84
CA ASP A 305 16.66 1.17 20.30
C ASP A 305 16.54 -0.26 20.83
N GLU A 306 15.41 -0.58 21.48
CA GLU A 306 15.18 -1.90 22.07
C GLU A 306 15.01 -2.98 21.00
N ILE A 307 14.21 -2.70 19.95
CA ILE A 307 14.05 -3.61 18.81
C ILE A 307 15.41 -3.78 18.10
N HIS A 308 16.16 -2.69 17.92
CA HIS A 308 17.50 -2.74 17.35
C HIS A 308 18.44 -3.65 18.15
N ALA A 309 18.50 -3.47 19.47
CA ALA A 309 19.35 -4.30 20.33
C ALA A 309 18.97 -5.79 20.30
N GLN A 310 17.67 -6.12 20.26
CA GLN A 310 17.19 -7.50 20.19
C GLN A 310 17.50 -8.14 18.83
N LEU A 311 17.24 -7.45 17.72
CA LEU A 311 17.51 -7.98 16.38
C LEU A 311 19.01 -8.08 16.10
N GLN A 312 19.81 -7.10 16.54
CA GLN A 312 21.26 -7.15 16.44
C GLN A 312 21.81 -8.43 17.11
N ARG A 313 21.37 -8.73 18.33
CA ARG A 313 21.80 -9.96 19.05
C ARG A 313 21.36 -11.24 18.36
N ARG A 314 20.14 -11.27 17.80
CA ARG A 314 19.61 -12.47 17.12
C ARG A 314 20.25 -12.71 15.75
N LEU A 315 20.69 -11.65 15.06
CA LEU A 315 21.19 -11.73 13.69
C LEU A 315 22.72 -11.71 13.57
N GLU A 316 23.46 -11.41 14.65
CA GLU A 316 24.92 -11.24 14.64
C GLU A 316 25.68 -12.44 14.04
N ASN A 317 25.22 -13.66 14.32
CA ASN A 317 25.84 -14.89 13.83
C ASN A 317 25.07 -15.56 12.69
N GLU A 318 23.93 -14.97 12.30
CA GLU A 318 23.10 -15.50 11.24
C GLU A 318 23.62 -15.06 9.88
N LYS A 319 23.44 -15.95 8.90
CA LYS A 319 23.76 -15.67 7.51
C LYS A 319 22.54 -15.95 6.65
N THR A 320 22.45 -15.25 5.54
CA THR A 320 21.42 -15.55 4.55
C THR A 320 21.61 -16.96 3.99
N THR A 321 20.58 -17.49 3.34
CA THR A 321 20.66 -18.75 2.59
C THR A 321 21.74 -18.75 1.51
N HIS A 322 22.26 -17.57 1.12
CA HIS A 322 23.35 -17.40 0.18
C HIS A 322 24.74 -17.29 0.84
N GLY A 323 24.79 -17.28 2.18
CA GLY A 323 26.01 -17.16 3.00
C GLY A 323 26.45 -15.72 3.27
N GLU A 324 25.58 -14.73 3.07
CA GLU A 324 25.89 -13.31 3.29
C GLU A 324 25.67 -12.94 4.76
N VAL A 325 26.45 -11.98 5.25
CA VAL A 325 26.25 -11.38 6.58
C VAL A 325 25.02 -10.48 6.53
N ILE A 326 24.18 -10.55 7.58
CA ILE A 326 23.01 -9.71 7.72
C ILE A 326 23.42 -8.41 8.43
N SER A 327 23.27 -7.28 7.74
CA SER A 327 23.57 -5.95 8.28
C SER A 327 22.35 -5.36 8.96
N VAL A 328 22.47 -4.98 10.22
CA VAL A 328 21.39 -4.33 10.98
C VAL A 328 21.71 -2.83 11.10
N ILE A 329 20.78 -1.99 10.67
CA ILE A 329 20.94 -0.53 10.59
C ILE A 329 19.79 0.12 11.33
N GLN A 330 20.10 1.12 12.15
CA GLN A 330 19.08 1.92 12.82
C GLN A 330 18.95 3.29 12.16
N LEU A 331 17.71 3.71 11.91
CA LEU A 331 17.37 5.05 11.46
C LEU A 331 16.47 5.75 12.47
N ASN A 332 16.64 7.06 12.57
CA ASN A 332 15.78 7.90 13.41
C ASN A 332 14.37 7.97 12.80
N ARG A 333 13.35 7.82 13.65
CA ARG A 333 11.98 8.13 13.28
C ARG A 333 11.86 9.63 12.95
N SER A 334 11.16 9.96 11.87
CA SER A 334 10.78 11.36 11.62
C SER A 334 9.68 11.80 12.59
N ASP A 335 9.85 12.97 13.19
CA ASP A 335 8.81 13.67 13.99
C ASP A 335 7.64 14.18 13.13
N GLY A 336 7.72 13.98 11.80
CA GLY A 336 6.66 14.27 10.84
C GLY A 336 5.73 13.08 10.56
N VAL A 337 6.00 11.90 11.12
CA VAL A 337 5.11 10.75 10.93
C VAL A 337 3.78 11.04 11.60
N ALA A 338 2.73 11.12 10.79
CA ALA A 338 1.41 11.47 11.26
C ALA A 338 0.79 10.33 12.08
N GLU A 339 0.05 10.71 13.13
CA GLU A 339 -0.78 9.76 13.87
C GLU A 339 -1.98 9.33 13.02
N ARG A 340 -2.26 8.03 13.07
CA ARG A 340 -3.33 7.38 12.31
C ARG A 340 -4.23 6.68 13.32
N ASP A 341 -5.24 7.42 13.77
CA ASP A 341 -6.28 6.89 14.65
C ASP A 341 -7.16 5.87 13.92
N ASN A 342 -8.04 5.21 14.67
CA ASN A 342 -8.91 4.17 14.14
C ASN A 342 -9.88 4.71 13.08
N ASP A 343 -10.37 5.95 13.24
CA ASP A 343 -11.29 6.59 12.30
C ASP A 343 -10.60 6.89 10.97
N PHE A 344 -9.38 7.43 11.01
CA PHE A 344 -8.55 7.63 9.84
C PHE A 344 -8.28 6.31 9.12
N MET A 345 -7.89 5.27 9.86
CA MET A 345 -7.61 3.96 9.27
C MET A 345 -8.87 3.33 8.68
N LYS A 346 -10.02 3.47 9.34
CA LYS A 346 -11.32 3.03 8.81
C LYS A 346 -11.65 3.74 7.49
N ALA A 347 -11.61 5.07 7.47
CA ALA A 347 -11.84 5.85 6.25
C ALA A 347 -10.85 5.53 5.12
N THR A 348 -9.59 5.20 5.45
CA THR A 348 -8.58 4.78 4.46
C THR A 348 -8.94 3.44 3.83
N ARG A 349 -9.35 2.44 4.63
CA ARG A 349 -9.80 1.14 4.12
C ARG A 349 -11.03 1.27 3.25
N GLU A 350 -11.98 2.08 3.72
CA GLU A 350 -13.20 2.40 3.01
C GLU A 350 -12.93 3.01 1.63
N ALA A 351 -12.04 4.00 1.58
CA ALA A 351 -11.60 4.61 0.33
C ALA A 351 -10.92 3.58 -0.59
N ALA A 352 -10.05 2.72 -0.07
CA ALA A 352 -9.37 1.70 -0.87
C ALA A 352 -10.34 0.69 -1.49
N ILE A 353 -11.35 0.23 -0.74
CA ILE A 353 -12.39 -0.67 -1.27
C ILE A 353 -13.19 0.03 -2.36
N LYS A 354 -13.63 1.27 -2.13
CA LYS A 354 -14.37 2.05 -3.13
C LYS A 354 -13.54 2.29 -4.39
N GLU A 355 -12.28 2.67 -4.23
CA GLU A 355 -11.35 2.95 -5.32
C GLU A 355 -11.05 1.70 -6.16
N TYR A 356 -11.01 0.52 -5.55
CA TYR A 356 -10.83 -0.74 -6.28
C TYR A 356 -11.95 -1.00 -7.29
N PHE A 357 -13.21 -0.74 -6.92
CA PHE A 357 -14.36 -0.99 -7.80
C PHE A 357 -14.69 0.18 -8.72
N PHE A 358 -14.63 1.41 -8.22
CA PHE A 358 -15.11 2.61 -8.91
C PHE A 358 -13.98 3.53 -9.40
N GLY A 359 -12.74 3.22 -9.05
CA GLY A 359 -11.59 4.05 -9.38
C GLY A 359 -11.55 5.36 -8.58
N ASP A 360 -10.79 6.32 -9.10
CA ASP A 360 -10.56 7.62 -8.47
C ASP A 360 -11.05 8.77 -9.35
N SER A 361 -10.76 10.02 -8.94
CA SER A 361 -11.13 11.22 -9.69
C SER A 361 -10.43 11.35 -11.05
N LYS A 362 -9.32 10.64 -11.26
CA LYS A 362 -8.54 10.65 -12.50
C LYS A 362 -8.92 9.50 -13.42
N ARG A 363 -9.44 8.42 -12.86
CA ARG A 363 -9.79 7.18 -13.55
C ARG A 363 -11.04 6.58 -12.92
N THR A 364 -12.21 6.96 -13.46
CA THR A 364 -13.48 6.32 -13.11
C THR A 364 -13.56 4.93 -13.72
N LEU A 365 -13.90 3.94 -12.88
CA LEU A 365 -14.17 2.56 -13.29
C LEU A 365 -15.67 2.29 -13.25
N SER A 366 -16.11 1.31 -14.04
CA SER A 366 -17.51 0.91 -14.13
C SER A 366 -17.64 -0.55 -13.73
N PRO A 367 -17.83 -0.85 -12.44
CA PRO A 367 -18.00 -2.21 -11.98
C PRO A 367 -19.35 -2.77 -12.45
N PHE A 368 -19.49 -4.08 -12.46
CA PHE A 368 -20.64 -4.80 -12.97
C PHE A 368 -21.36 -5.56 -11.86
N THR A 369 -22.65 -5.27 -11.66
CA THR A 369 -23.50 -6.00 -10.73
C THR A 369 -24.20 -7.14 -11.44
N GLN A 370 -24.11 -8.35 -10.89
CA GLN A 370 -24.83 -9.52 -11.38
C GLN A 370 -25.57 -10.23 -10.26
N SER A 371 -26.69 -10.87 -10.60
CA SER A 371 -27.44 -11.67 -9.64
C SER A 371 -27.27 -13.16 -9.93
N VAL A 372 -26.73 -13.88 -8.97
CA VAL A 372 -26.43 -15.32 -9.04
C VAL A 372 -27.23 -16.10 -8.01
N THR A 373 -27.46 -17.39 -8.23
CA THR A 373 -28.07 -18.26 -7.22
C THR A 373 -27.02 -18.77 -6.23
N PHE A 374 -27.45 -19.27 -5.08
CA PHE A 374 -26.54 -19.85 -4.08
C PHE A 374 -25.74 -21.03 -4.62
N ASP A 375 -26.30 -21.80 -5.56
CA ASP A 375 -25.67 -22.99 -6.13
C ASP A 375 -24.63 -22.66 -7.24
N GLU A 376 -24.60 -21.41 -7.72
CA GLU A 376 -23.67 -20.93 -8.74
C GLU A 376 -22.33 -20.43 -8.16
N VAL A 377 -22.24 -20.32 -6.82
CA VAL A 377 -21.06 -19.80 -6.13
C VAL A 377 -20.56 -20.80 -5.08
N ALA A 378 -19.25 -20.81 -4.86
CA ALA A 378 -18.62 -21.56 -3.80
C ALA A 378 -17.88 -20.59 -2.88
N ILE A 379 -18.49 -20.30 -1.73
CA ILE A 379 -17.95 -19.37 -0.75
C ILE A 379 -17.44 -20.18 0.43
N PHE A 380 -16.23 -19.86 0.86
CA PHE A 380 -15.55 -20.46 2.00
C PHE A 380 -15.33 -19.40 3.06
N LYS A 381 -15.40 -19.78 4.34
CA LYS A 381 -15.08 -18.91 5.48
C LYS A 381 -14.01 -19.58 6.32
N THR A 382 -13.19 -18.76 6.99
CA THR A 382 -12.35 -19.26 8.08
C THR A 382 -13.25 -19.57 9.29
N PRO A 383 -13.21 -20.79 9.86
CA PRO A 383 -14.06 -21.17 11.01
C PRO A 383 -13.88 -20.21 12.19
N ASP A 384 -14.90 -20.02 13.03
CA ASP A 384 -14.85 -19.07 14.16
C ASP A 384 -13.95 -19.59 15.31
N ASP A 385 -13.24 -18.68 16.00
CA ASP A 385 -12.19 -19.06 16.99
C ASP A 385 -12.75 -19.83 18.20
N SER A 386 -14.08 -19.88 18.37
CA SER A 386 -14.76 -20.59 19.44
C SER A 386 -14.82 -22.11 19.24
N ASP A 387 -14.57 -22.61 18.03
CA ASP A 387 -15.09 -23.92 17.69
C ASP A 387 -14.15 -25.07 18.05
N PHE A 388 -12.81 -24.94 17.98
CA PHE A 388 -11.91 -26.05 18.33
C PHE A 388 -10.51 -25.57 18.77
N TYR A 389 -10.08 -25.98 19.96
CA TYR A 389 -8.75 -25.66 20.52
C TYR A 389 -7.57 -26.45 19.91
N ASP A 390 -7.78 -27.34 18.94
CA ASP A 390 -6.75 -28.35 18.61
C ASP A 390 -6.66 -28.81 17.15
N THR A 391 -7.38 -28.17 16.22
CA THR A 391 -7.26 -28.52 14.79
C THR A 391 -6.91 -27.28 14.00
N GLN A 392 -5.78 -27.35 13.29
CA GLN A 392 -5.41 -26.40 12.23
C GLN A 392 -6.60 -26.26 11.27
N GLN A 393 -7.38 -25.20 11.42
CA GLN A 393 -8.62 -25.06 10.71
C GLN A 393 -8.37 -24.34 9.39
N ALA A 394 -8.21 -25.15 8.35
CA ALA A 394 -8.33 -24.70 6.98
C ALA A 394 -9.76 -24.18 6.69
N LEU A 395 -9.96 -23.65 5.50
CA LEU A 395 -11.25 -23.12 5.05
C LEU A 395 -12.40 -24.16 5.16
N ALA A 396 -13.58 -23.69 5.54
CA ALA A 396 -14.82 -24.46 5.49
C ALA A 396 -15.82 -23.80 4.53
N PRO A 397 -16.73 -24.54 3.89
CA PRO A 397 -17.84 -23.95 3.15
C PRO A 397 -18.64 -23.00 4.04
N ALA A 398 -18.89 -21.78 3.56
CA ALA A 398 -19.67 -20.79 4.27
C ALA A 398 -21.16 -21.02 4.06
N GLU A 399 -21.95 -20.89 5.12
CA GLU A 399 -23.40 -20.74 4.99
C GLU A 399 -23.69 -19.33 4.44
N ILE A 400 -24.43 -19.26 3.34
CA ILE A 400 -24.80 -17.99 2.70
C ILE A 400 -26.00 -17.41 3.45
N SER A 401 -25.80 -16.28 4.11
CA SER A 401 -26.83 -15.58 4.89
C SER A 401 -26.76 -14.06 4.69
N ALA A 402 -27.77 -13.35 5.20
CA ALA A 402 -27.85 -11.89 5.18
C ALA A 402 -26.61 -11.19 5.77
N GLU A 403 -25.88 -11.84 6.69
CA GLU A 403 -24.65 -11.32 7.30
C GLU A 403 -23.52 -11.08 6.29
N MET A 404 -23.57 -11.77 5.14
CA MET A 404 -22.60 -11.60 4.06
C MET A 404 -22.83 -10.31 3.25
N SER A 405 -23.96 -9.63 3.45
CA SER A 405 -24.24 -8.37 2.77
C SER A 405 -23.15 -7.34 3.04
N HIS A 406 -22.76 -6.64 1.98
CA HIS A 406 -21.72 -5.60 1.95
C HIS A 406 -20.28 -6.09 2.19
N TRP A 407 -20.06 -7.40 2.38
CA TRP A 407 -18.71 -7.93 2.49
C TRP A 407 -17.98 -7.97 1.15
N THR A 408 -16.67 -7.76 1.22
CA THR A 408 -15.77 -8.03 0.10
C THR A 408 -15.17 -9.42 0.25
N LEU A 409 -15.25 -10.22 -0.81
CA LEU A 409 -14.75 -11.59 -0.87
C LEU A 409 -13.54 -11.66 -1.81
N ALA A 410 -12.52 -12.43 -1.42
CA ALA A 410 -11.37 -12.69 -2.27
C ALA A 410 -11.68 -13.84 -3.23
N VAL A 411 -11.53 -13.62 -4.54
CA VAL A 411 -11.66 -14.68 -5.55
C VAL A 411 -10.31 -15.34 -5.74
N MET A 412 -10.20 -16.62 -5.35
CA MET A 412 -8.91 -17.32 -5.28
C MET A 412 -8.58 -17.99 -6.62
N ASN A 413 -7.30 -17.95 -7.02
CA ASN A 413 -6.80 -18.66 -8.19
C ASN A 413 -6.58 -20.15 -7.90
N ALA A 414 -7.67 -20.85 -7.56
CA ALA A 414 -7.69 -22.27 -7.25
C ALA A 414 -8.87 -22.95 -7.96
N SER A 415 -8.88 -24.28 -7.95
CA SER A 415 -10.02 -25.11 -8.34
C SER A 415 -10.93 -25.35 -7.13
N LEU A 416 -12.23 -25.54 -7.36
CA LEU A 416 -13.15 -25.94 -6.28
C LEU A 416 -12.85 -27.31 -5.68
N ASN A 417 -12.13 -28.15 -6.44
CA ASN A 417 -11.75 -29.49 -5.99
C ASN A 417 -10.41 -29.51 -5.24
N ASP A 418 -9.72 -28.36 -5.16
CA ASP A 418 -8.45 -28.29 -4.43
C ASP A 418 -8.72 -28.41 -2.92
N PRO A 419 -7.78 -28.96 -2.14
CA PRO A 419 -7.91 -28.99 -0.68
C PRO A 419 -8.11 -27.58 -0.10
N PRO A 420 -8.88 -27.41 0.98
CA PRO A 420 -9.15 -26.09 1.56
C PRO A 420 -7.89 -25.28 1.90
N GLU A 421 -6.82 -25.94 2.36
CA GLU A 421 -5.51 -25.31 2.59
C GLU A 421 -4.88 -24.76 1.30
N THR A 422 -5.01 -25.50 0.19
CA THR A 422 -4.51 -25.06 -1.12
C THR A 422 -5.30 -23.87 -1.64
N ILE A 423 -6.63 -23.85 -1.45
CA ILE A 423 -7.49 -22.71 -1.77
C ILE A 423 -7.08 -21.49 -0.95
N GLN A 424 -6.86 -21.66 0.36
CA GLN A 424 -6.49 -20.57 1.27
C GLN A 424 -5.14 -19.94 0.93
N GLN A 425 -4.19 -20.75 0.49
CA GLN A 425 -2.83 -20.32 0.14
C GLN A 425 -2.67 -19.96 -1.35
N ALA A 426 -3.74 -20.02 -2.14
CA ALA A 426 -3.70 -19.64 -3.55
C ALA A 426 -3.58 -18.11 -3.71
N PRO A 427 -2.96 -17.62 -4.81
CA PRO A 427 -2.98 -16.20 -5.13
C PRO A 427 -4.40 -15.69 -5.38
N VAL A 428 -4.63 -14.42 -5.08
CA VAL A 428 -5.90 -13.73 -5.34
C VAL A 428 -5.97 -13.30 -6.81
N MET A 429 -7.07 -13.63 -7.50
CA MET A 429 -7.34 -13.10 -8.85
C MET A 429 -7.95 -11.71 -8.81
N GLY A 430 -8.74 -11.43 -7.79
CA GLY A 430 -9.42 -10.16 -7.57
C GLY A 430 -10.40 -10.25 -6.42
N PHE A 431 -11.18 -9.20 -6.24
CA PHE A 431 -12.18 -9.12 -5.18
C PHE A 431 -13.56 -8.84 -5.77
N VAL A 432 -14.58 -9.35 -5.09
CA VAL A 432 -15.99 -9.07 -5.41
C VAL A 432 -16.68 -8.58 -4.14
N ALA A 433 -17.68 -7.73 -4.27
CA ALA A 433 -18.48 -7.30 -3.12
C ALA A 433 -19.89 -7.87 -3.20
N VAL A 434 -20.36 -8.47 -2.11
CA VAL A 434 -21.75 -8.90 -2.00
C VAL A 434 -22.57 -7.65 -1.70
N ALA A 435 -23.42 -7.23 -2.61
CA ALA A 435 -24.24 -6.05 -2.43
C ALA A 435 -25.50 -6.32 -1.60
N ASP A 436 -26.07 -7.52 -1.73
CA ASP A 436 -27.36 -7.90 -1.14
C ASP A 436 -27.50 -9.42 -1.18
N VAL A 437 -28.19 -9.98 -0.17
CA VAL A 437 -28.49 -11.41 -0.05
C VAL A 437 -29.99 -11.59 0.13
N ASP A 438 -30.62 -12.26 -0.83
CA ASP A 438 -32.04 -12.62 -0.80
C ASP A 438 -32.17 -14.11 -0.45
N GLU A 439 -32.36 -14.41 0.83
CA GLU A 439 -32.46 -15.78 1.36
C GLU A 439 -33.72 -16.50 0.84
N ASP A 440 -34.84 -15.79 0.75
CA ASP A 440 -36.12 -16.32 0.28
C ASP A 440 -36.02 -16.81 -1.18
N ARG A 441 -35.33 -16.04 -2.03
CA ARG A 441 -35.10 -16.40 -3.43
C ARG A 441 -33.82 -17.20 -3.65
N ARG A 442 -33.00 -17.41 -2.60
CA ARG A 442 -31.66 -18.02 -2.67
C ARG A 442 -30.76 -17.36 -3.73
N ARG A 443 -30.70 -16.02 -3.72
CA ARG A 443 -29.91 -15.23 -4.67
C ARG A 443 -28.99 -14.22 -3.99
N LEU A 444 -27.84 -14.01 -4.60
CA LEU A 444 -26.89 -12.96 -4.26
C LEU A 444 -26.91 -11.89 -5.34
N LYS A 445 -26.75 -10.62 -4.96
CA LYS A 445 -26.29 -9.57 -5.87
C LYS A 445 -24.81 -9.33 -5.61
N ILE A 446 -23.97 -9.55 -6.61
CA ILE A 446 -22.52 -9.44 -6.50
C ILE A 446 -22.03 -8.35 -7.43
N LEU A 447 -21.26 -7.41 -6.89
CA LEU A 447 -20.50 -6.39 -7.61
C LEU A 447 -19.12 -6.94 -7.96
N SER A 448 -18.79 -6.95 -9.24
CA SER A 448 -17.51 -7.39 -9.79
C SER A 448 -16.76 -6.21 -10.42
N PRO A 449 -15.42 -6.11 -10.29
CA PRO A 449 -14.64 -5.06 -10.93
C PRO A 449 -14.58 -5.22 -12.46
N VAL A 450 -14.82 -6.43 -12.97
CA VAL A 450 -14.80 -6.76 -14.39
C VAL A 450 -16.15 -7.33 -14.81
N GLY A 451 -16.64 -6.91 -15.99
CA GLY A 451 -17.84 -7.46 -16.59
C GLY A 451 -17.64 -8.91 -17.05
N GLY A 452 -18.60 -9.77 -16.75
CA GLY A 452 -18.55 -11.19 -17.11
C GLY A 452 -19.13 -12.09 -16.02
N ARG A 453 -19.24 -13.38 -16.33
CA ARG A 453 -19.64 -14.39 -15.34
C ARG A 453 -18.50 -14.59 -14.34
N LEU A 454 -18.83 -14.76 -13.06
CA LEU A 454 -17.87 -14.95 -11.95
C LEU A 454 -16.97 -16.19 -12.11
N GLY A 455 -17.33 -17.11 -13.02
CA GLY A 455 -16.59 -18.34 -13.27
C GLY A 455 -16.72 -19.33 -12.11
N ASN A 456 -16.11 -20.50 -12.28
CA ASN A 456 -16.16 -21.58 -11.28
C ASN A 456 -14.93 -21.51 -10.36
N ARG A 457 -14.88 -20.52 -9.47
CA ARG A 457 -13.72 -20.22 -8.63
C ARG A 457 -14.12 -20.08 -7.16
N PRO A 458 -13.31 -20.57 -6.22
CA PRO A 458 -13.62 -20.46 -4.80
C PRO A 458 -13.45 -19.01 -4.35
N MET A 459 -14.42 -18.52 -3.58
CA MET A 459 -14.39 -17.20 -2.96
C MET A 459 -14.16 -17.37 -1.46
N VAL A 460 -13.31 -16.53 -0.87
CA VAL A 460 -13.02 -16.58 0.57
C VAL A 460 -13.60 -15.34 1.24
N TRP A 461 -14.48 -15.59 2.20
CA TRP A 461 -15.00 -14.64 3.16
C TRP A 461 -14.08 -14.61 4.39
N GLY A 462 -13.21 -13.59 4.44
CA GLY A 462 -12.39 -13.35 5.63
C GLY A 462 -13.18 -12.73 6.77
N ARG A 463 -12.50 -12.44 7.88
CA ARG A 463 -13.09 -11.75 9.04
C ARG A 463 -12.82 -10.25 9.04
N TRP A 464 -11.97 -9.79 8.13
CA TRP A 464 -11.56 -8.41 8.05
C TRP A 464 -11.10 -8.03 6.63
N PRO A 465 -11.34 -6.80 6.17
CA PRO A 465 -12.08 -5.72 6.84
C PRO A 465 -13.59 -5.97 6.89
N GLU A 466 -14.23 -5.59 8.01
CA GLU A 466 -15.70 -5.66 8.16
C GLU A 466 -16.39 -4.75 7.14
N PRO A 467 -17.67 -5.00 6.80
CA PRO A 467 -18.45 -4.21 5.86
C PRO A 467 -18.76 -2.85 6.48
N TYR A 468 -17.92 -1.86 6.19
CA TYR A 468 -18.14 -0.50 6.65
C TYR A 468 -18.88 0.39 5.63
N ILE A 469 -19.11 -0.11 4.41
CA ILE A 469 -19.74 0.67 3.32
C ILE A 469 -20.75 -0.17 2.55
N ASN A 470 -21.92 0.40 2.30
CA ASN A 470 -22.78 -0.05 1.21
C ASN A 470 -22.28 0.55 -0.12
N LEU A 471 -21.67 -0.27 -0.97
CA LEU A 471 -21.08 0.16 -2.25
C LEU A 471 -22.12 0.50 -3.33
N LEU A 472 -23.40 0.17 -3.13
CA LEU A 472 -24.50 0.47 -4.05
C LEU A 472 -25.49 1.51 -3.50
N GLY A 473 -25.15 2.15 -2.37
CA GLY A 473 -25.98 3.17 -1.69
C GLY A 473 -25.77 4.57 -2.20
#